data_AF-A0A1F7QNH6-F1
#
_entry.id   AF-A0A1F7QNH6-F1
#
_cell.length_a   1.000
_cell.length_b   1.000
_cell.length_c   1.000
_cell.angle_alpha   90.00
_cell.angle_beta   90.00
_cell.angle_gamma   90.00
#
_symmetry.space_group_name_H-M   'P 1'
#
loop_
_entity.id
_entity.type
_entity.pdbx_description
1 polymer ?
#
loop_
_entity_poly.entity_id
_entity_poly.type
_entity_poly.pdbx_seq_one_letter_code
_entity_poly.pdbx_strand_id
1 'polypeptide(L)'
;MSEHLNGGEQEDRLVGTGEQLLAHLQERVATEGDELGTSDYRLTVDLATLLADRIKGGVVPMGFVMATELLAYDCNKGVSGFGGEPMPASVLNYPPVMYRMFSVYQATQLARGAFGDEFADQVEAFRAEVSADVAAQTPPSL
;
A
#
# COMPACT_ATOMS: atom_id res chain seq x y z
N MET A 1 34.11 31.74 14.95
CA MET A 1 34.04 31.84 13.47
C MET A 1 34.32 30.45 12.94
N SER A 2 33.36 29.62 12.56
CA SER A 2 32.10 29.93 11.88
C SER A 2 30.97 29.04 12.39
N GLU A 3 29.84 29.67 12.69
CA GLU A 3 28.52 29.06 12.72
C GLU A 3 28.03 28.84 11.28
N HIS A 4 27.00 28.01 11.16
CA HIS A 4 26.12 27.80 9.99
C HIS A 4 26.57 26.80 8.92
N LEU A 5 26.08 25.57 9.07
CA LEU A 5 25.27 24.91 8.03
C LEU A 5 24.09 24.24 8.76
N ASN A 6 23.07 25.03 9.07
CA ASN A 6 21.83 25.10 8.29
C ASN A 6 21.01 23.82 8.48
N GLY A 7 20.13 23.86 9.48
CA GLY A 7 19.02 22.94 9.65
C GLY A 7 18.11 23.08 8.43
N GLY A 8 18.41 22.30 7.40
CA GLY A 8 17.54 22.14 6.25
C GLY A 8 16.16 21.72 6.75
N GLU A 9 15.17 22.52 6.39
CA GLU A 9 13.76 22.32 6.63
C GLU A 9 13.43 20.83 6.57
N GLN A 10 13.05 20.26 7.71
CA GLN A 10 12.29 19.04 7.74
C GLN A 10 10.90 19.44 7.23
N GLU A 11 10.78 19.64 5.91
CA GLU A 11 9.49 19.81 5.24
C GLU A 11 8.57 18.72 5.79
N ASP A 12 7.33 19.10 6.14
CA ASP A 12 6.23 18.26 6.62
C ASP A 12 5.93 17.12 5.64
N ARG A 13 6.88 16.18 5.50
CA ARG A 13 6.71 15.00 4.68
C ARG A 13 5.75 14.13 5.44
N LEU A 14 4.58 13.93 4.86
CA LEU A 14 3.65 12.90 5.29
C LEU A 14 4.36 11.55 5.17
N VAL A 15 4.77 11.00 6.31
CA VAL A 15 5.46 9.71 6.40
C VAL A 15 4.60 8.76 7.23
N GLY A 16 4.13 7.70 6.57
CA GLY A 16 3.56 6.54 7.23
C GLY A 16 4.63 5.48 7.49
N THR A 17 4.36 4.54 8.39
CA THR A 17 5.28 3.44 8.72
C THR A 17 4.57 2.09 8.72
N GLY A 18 5.33 1.02 8.51
CA GLY A 18 4.81 -0.35 8.67
C GLY A 18 4.23 -0.61 10.05
N GLU A 19 4.81 -0.03 11.10
CA GLU A 19 4.34 -0.19 12.48
C GLU A 19 2.95 0.43 12.70
N GLN A 20 2.72 1.65 12.20
CA GLN A 20 1.41 2.28 12.22
C GLN A 20 0.37 1.47 11.45
N LEU A 21 0.73 0.94 10.27
CA LEU A 21 -0.17 0.11 9.48
C LEU A 21 -0.52 -1.20 10.21
N LEU A 22 0.46 -1.87 10.82
CA LEU A 22 0.21 -3.08 11.61
C LEU A 22 -0.66 -2.81 12.83
N ALA A 23 -0.41 -1.71 13.56
CA ALA A 23 -1.22 -1.33 14.71
C ALA A 23 -2.68 -1.10 14.31
N HIS A 24 -2.90 -0.36 13.22
CA HIS A 24 -4.24 -0.14 12.67
C HIS A 24 -4.93 -1.44 12.24
N LEU A 25 -4.21 -2.35 11.58
CA LEU A 25 -4.74 -3.66 11.19
C LEU A 25 -5.15 -4.50 12.41
N GLN A 26 -4.34 -4.51 13.46
CA GLN A 26 -4.63 -5.25 14.70
C GLN A 26 -5.89 -4.72 15.39
N GLU A 27 -6.05 -3.39 15.46
CA GLU A 27 -7.25 -2.75 16.00
C GLU A 27 -8.50 -3.12 15.19
N ARG A 28 -8.41 -3.09 13.87
CA ARG A 28 -9.51 -3.47 12.98
C ARG A 28 -9.90 -4.94 13.14
N VAL A 29 -8.93 -5.86 13.20
CA VAL A 29 -9.18 -7.29 13.43
C VAL A 29 -9.84 -7.52 14.79
N ALA A 30 -9.39 -6.82 15.84
CA ALA A 30 -9.97 -6.95 17.17
C ALA A 30 -11.41 -6.42 17.25
N THR A 31 -11.76 -5.42 16.42
CA THR A 31 -13.08 -4.77 16.43
C THR A 31 -14.08 -5.46 15.49
N GLU A 32 -13.62 -5.97 14.35
CA GLU A 32 -14.45 -6.58 13.29
C GLU A 32 -14.49 -8.13 13.39
N GLY A 33 -13.84 -8.69 14.42
CA GLY A 33 -13.55 -10.10 14.78
C GLY A 33 -14.47 -11.23 14.30
N ASP A 34 -15.79 -11.05 14.38
CA ASP A 34 -16.78 -12.09 14.09
C ASP A 34 -17.36 -12.04 12.66
N GLU A 35 -17.17 -10.94 11.91
CA GLU A 35 -17.51 -10.87 10.47
C GLU A 35 -16.35 -11.41 9.57
N LEU A 36 -15.23 -11.80 10.18
CA LEU A 36 -13.94 -12.14 9.57
C LEU A 36 -13.86 -13.54 8.92
N GLY A 37 -14.99 -14.23 8.78
CA GLY A 37 -15.06 -15.56 8.19
C GLY A 37 -14.95 -15.61 6.66
N THR A 38 -14.95 -14.47 5.99
CA THR A 38 -14.91 -14.40 4.51
C THR A 38 -13.48 -14.49 3.99
N SER A 39 -13.29 -15.21 2.88
CA SER A 39 -11.98 -15.39 2.22
C SER A 39 -11.30 -14.07 1.85
N ASP A 40 -12.10 -13.05 1.58
CA ASP A 40 -11.66 -11.78 1.03
C ASP A 40 -11.05 -10.87 2.11
N TYR A 41 -11.57 -10.96 3.35
CA TYR A 41 -10.98 -10.25 4.48
C TYR A 41 -9.62 -10.84 4.87
N ARG A 42 -9.51 -12.18 4.90
CA ARG A 42 -8.23 -12.86 5.19
C ARG A 42 -7.14 -12.47 4.20
N LEU A 43 -7.48 -12.43 2.90
CA LEU A 43 -6.57 -11.95 1.88
C LEU A 43 -6.14 -10.50 2.15
N THR A 44 -7.08 -9.62 2.52
CA THR A 44 -6.78 -8.21 2.82
C THR A 44 -5.81 -8.07 3.98
N VAL A 45 -5.99 -8.85 5.06
CA VAL A 45 -5.10 -8.85 6.23
C VAL A 45 -3.69 -9.35 5.86
N ASP A 46 -3.60 -10.45 5.12
CA ASP A 46 -2.32 -11.02 4.70
C ASP A 46 -1.56 -10.06 3.78
N LEU A 47 -2.25 -9.46 2.80
CA LEU A 47 -1.66 -8.46 1.90
C LEU A 47 -1.22 -7.22 2.67
N ALA A 48 -2.03 -6.72 3.60
CA ALA A 48 -1.69 -5.54 4.39
C ALA A 48 -0.53 -5.80 5.35
N THR A 49 -0.40 -7.02 5.88
CA THR A 49 0.74 -7.46 6.69
C THR A 49 2.02 -7.48 5.86
N LEU A 50 1.97 -8.05 4.65
CA LEU A 50 3.11 -8.04 3.72
C LEU A 50 3.49 -6.63 3.29
N LEU A 51 2.50 -5.76 3.06
CA LEU A 51 2.73 -4.37 2.73
C LEU A 51 3.46 -3.66 3.88
N ALA A 52 3.00 -3.86 5.12
CA ALA A 52 3.61 -3.24 6.28
C ALA A 52 5.09 -3.60 6.46
N ASP A 53 5.46 -4.86 6.21
CA ASP A 53 6.86 -5.29 6.25
C ASP A 53 7.71 -4.54 5.19
N ARG A 54 7.18 -4.36 3.98
CA ARG A 54 7.85 -3.61 2.89
C ARG A 54 8.05 -2.14 3.21
N ILE A 55 7.13 -1.52 3.95
CA ILE A 55 7.17 -0.09 4.30
C ILE A 55 7.70 0.15 5.72
N LYS A 56 8.37 -0.84 6.33
CA LYS A 56 8.86 -0.75 7.71
C LYS A 56 9.79 0.44 7.96
N GLY A 57 10.58 0.83 6.96
CA GLY A 57 11.48 1.99 7.04
C GLY A 57 10.82 3.37 6.89
N GLY A 58 9.50 3.41 6.72
CA GLY A 58 8.75 4.62 6.43
C GLY A 58 8.44 4.77 4.94
N VAL A 59 7.35 5.46 4.63
CA VAL A 59 6.85 5.61 3.27
C VAL A 59 6.09 6.93 3.12
N VAL A 60 6.33 7.61 2.00
CA VAL A 60 5.54 8.78 1.55
C VAL A 60 4.38 8.32 0.65
N PRO A 61 3.34 9.14 0.40
CA PRO A 61 2.16 8.70 -0.36
C PRO A 61 2.46 8.03 -1.71
N MET A 62 3.34 8.62 -2.53
CA MET A 62 3.77 8.00 -3.80
C MET A 62 4.48 6.65 -3.58
N GLY A 63 5.34 6.56 -2.55
CA GLY A 63 6.02 5.31 -2.19
C GLY A 63 5.04 4.23 -1.77
N PHE A 64 3.93 4.61 -1.12
CA PHE A 64 2.89 3.68 -0.70
C PHE A 64 2.13 3.13 -1.91
N VAL A 65 1.78 3.98 -2.88
CA VAL A 65 1.22 3.55 -4.17
C VAL A 65 2.15 2.54 -4.85
N MET A 66 3.45 2.86 -4.99
CA MET A 66 4.39 1.93 -5.61
C MET A 66 4.51 0.60 -4.85
N ALA A 67 4.58 0.65 -3.51
CA ALA A 67 4.68 -0.56 -2.69
C ALA A 67 3.46 -1.49 -2.87
N THR A 68 2.25 -0.92 -2.97
CA THR A 68 1.01 -1.68 -3.19
C THR A 68 0.94 -2.30 -4.60
N GLU A 69 1.34 -1.55 -5.64
CA GLU A 69 1.35 -2.07 -7.02
C GLU A 69 2.39 -3.19 -7.19
N LEU A 70 3.58 -3.02 -6.60
CA LEU A 70 4.62 -4.06 -6.59
C LEU A 70 4.16 -5.30 -5.83
N LEU A 71 3.48 -5.14 -4.69
CA LEU A 71 2.91 -6.28 -3.96
C LEU A 71 1.87 -7.02 -4.81
N ALA A 72 0.96 -6.29 -5.46
CA ALA A 72 -0.02 -6.91 -6.35
C ALA A 72 0.65 -7.64 -7.53
N TYR A 73 1.72 -7.09 -8.10
CA TYR A 73 2.51 -7.75 -9.13
C TYR A 73 3.17 -9.04 -8.62
N ASP A 74 3.82 -8.99 -7.45
CA ASP A 74 4.51 -10.13 -6.85
C ASP A 74 3.53 -11.26 -6.53
N CYS A 75 2.35 -10.96 -5.98
CA CYS A 75 1.29 -11.93 -5.73
C CYS A 75 0.80 -12.59 -7.04
N ASN A 76 0.67 -11.83 -8.12
CA ASN A 76 0.33 -12.38 -9.44
C ASN A 76 1.42 -13.28 -10.03
N LYS A 77 2.70 -12.97 -9.76
CA LYS A 77 3.84 -13.77 -10.22
C LYS A 77 4.15 -14.95 -9.32
N GLY A 78 3.71 -14.91 -8.08
CA GLY A 78 4.00 -15.88 -7.04
C GLY A 78 5.40 -15.79 -6.44
N VAL A 79 6.15 -14.72 -6.76
CA VAL A 79 7.54 -14.51 -6.33
C VAL A 79 7.73 -13.04 -5.97
N SER A 80 8.44 -12.76 -4.88
CA SER A 80 8.77 -11.41 -4.43
C SER A 80 9.84 -10.77 -5.31
N GLY A 81 9.57 -9.59 -5.88
CA GLY A 81 10.54 -8.81 -6.66
C GLY A 81 11.70 -8.25 -5.84
N PHE A 82 11.61 -8.22 -4.50
CA PHE A 82 12.66 -7.70 -3.61
C PHE A 82 13.76 -8.73 -3.31
N GLY A 83 13.40 -10.01 -3.21
CA GLY A 83 14.30 -11.07 -2.76
C GLY A 83 14.32 -12.33 -3.62
N GLY A 84 13.41 -12.46 -4.60
CA GLY A 84 13.26 -13.68 -5.39
C GLY A 84 12.61 -14.84 -4.63
N GLU A 85 12.22 -14.62 -3.38
CA GLU A 85 11.58 -15.64 -2.55
C GLU A 85 10.12 -15.89 -2.99
N PRO A 86 9.62 -17.13 -2.89
CA PRO A 86 8.20 -17.42 -3.15
C PRO A 86 7.29 -16.59 -2.25
N MET A 87 6.19 -16.10 -2.83
CA MET A 87 5.15 -15.43 -2.04
C MET A 87 4.42 -16.43 -1.15
N PRO A 88 3.92 -16.02 0.04
CA PRO A 88 3.20 -16.93 0.94
C PRO A 88 1.99 -17.56 0.26
N ALA A 89 1.77 -18.86 0.47
CA ALA A 89 0.67 -19.59 -0.16
C ALA A 89 -0.72 -18.99 0.13
N SER A 90 -0.89 -18.28 1.25
CA SER A 90 -2.14 -17.63 1.64
C SER A 90 -2.53 -16.42 0.77
N VAL A 91 -1.60 -15.87 0.00
CA VAL A 91 -1.84 -14.77 -0.95
C VAL A 91 -1.70 -15.20 -2.40
N LEU A 92 -1.70 -16.51 -2.67
CA LEU A 92 -1.59 -17.09 -4.01
C LEU A 92 -2.92 -17.62 -4.51
N ASN A 93 -3.01 -17.82 -5.83
CA ASN A 93 -4.15 -18.43 -6.53
C ASN A 93 -5.46 -17.62 -6.48
N TYR A 94 -5.42 -16.37 -6.00
CA TYR A 94 -6.55 -15.46 -6.17
C TYR A 94 -6.57 -14.88 -7.59
N PRO A 95 -7.76 -14.59 -8.14
CA PRO A 95 -7.89 -13.88 -9.41
C PRO A 95 -7.13 -12.54 -9.39
N PRO A 96 -6.46 -12.13 -10.48
CA PRO A 96 -5.70 -10.87 -10.53
C PRO A 96 -6.49 -9.62 -10.12
N VAL A 97 -7.81 -9.63 -10.34
CA VAL A 97 -8.72 -8.55 -9.93
C VAL A 97 -8.75 -8.34 -8.41
N MET A 98 -8.53 -9.39 -7.61
CA MET A 98 -8.51 -9.28 -6.15
C MET A 98 -7.31 -8.47 -5.66
N TYR A 99 -6.12 -8.71 -6.22
CA TYR A 99 -4.92 -7.94 -5.88
C TYR A 99 -5.03 -6.48 -6.34
N ARG A 100 -5.70 -6.25 -7.48
CA ARG A 100 -5.96 -4.88 -7.96
C ARG A 100 -6.99 -4.16 -7.09
N MET A 101 -8.03 -4.85 -6.64
CA MET A 101 -9.01 -4.30 -5.69
C MET A 101 -8.33 -3.92 -4.37
N PHE A 102 -7.41 -4.76 -3.88
CA PHE A 102 -6.59 -4.45 -2.72
C PHE A 102 -5.76 -3.19 -2.95
N SER A 103 -4.98 -3.15 -4.03
CA SER A 103 -4.09 -2.01 -4.32
C SER A 103 -4.88 -0.69 -4.41
N VAL A 104 -5.95 -0.65 -5.19
CA VAL A 104 -6.65 0.60 -5.50
C VAL A 104 -7.54 1.07 -4.35
N TYR A 105 -8.32 0.17 -3.75
CA TYR A 105 -9.37 0.56 -2.80
C TYR A 105 -8.96 0.28 -1.36
N GLN A 106 -8.63 -0.97 -1.05
CA GLN A 106 -8.44 -1.38 0.35
C GLN A 106 -7.18 -0.74 0.95
N ALA A 107 -6.09 -0.67 0.20
CA ALA A 107 -4.85 -0.06 0.68
C ALA A 107 -5.01 1.43 0.98
N THR A 108 -5.80 2.15 0.18
CA THR A 108 -6.12 3.57 0.40
C THR A 108 -6.92 3.76 1.69
N GLN A 109 -7.96 2.94 1.92
CA GLN A 109 -8.72 2.97 3.16
C GLN A 109 -7.86 2.63 4.39
N LEU A 110 -6.93 1.68 4.25
CA LEU A 110 -5.97 1.34 5.29
C LEU A 110 -4.99 2.49 5.55
N ALA A 111 -4.53 3.18 4.51
CA ALA A 111 -3.68 4.37 4.66
C ALA A 111 -4.42 5.50 5.40
N ARG A 112 -5.71 5.71 5.10
CA ARG A 112 -6.54 6.70 5.78
C ARG A 112 -6.62 6.42 7.29
N GLY A 113 -6.88 5.17 7.65
CA GLY A 113 -6.96 4.76 9.05
C GLY A 113 -5.61 4.76 9.77
N ALA A 114 -4.51 4.41 9.08
CA ALA A 114 -3.19 4.28 9.69
C ALA A 114 -2.37 5.58 9.72
N PHE A 115 -2.51 6.43 8.70
CA PHE A 115 -1.64 7.60 8.46
C PHE A 115 -2.41 8.93 8.40
N GLY A 116 -3.74 8.89 8.42
CA GLY A 116 -4.60 10.07 8.39
C GLY A 116 -5.09 10.45 6.99
N ASP A 117 -6.08 11.35 6.97
CA ASP A 117 -6.78 11.75 5.74
C ASP A 117 -5.86 12.40 4.72
N GLU A 118 -4.97 13.30 5.14
CA GLU A 118 -4.07 14.02 4.22
C GLU A 118 -3.14 13.07 3.44
N PHE A 119 -2.63 12.03 4.11
CA PHE A 119 -1.81 11.01 3.47
C PHE A 119 -2.62 10.23 2.43
N ALA A 120 -3.83 9.81 2.82
CA ALA A 120 -4.71 9.03 1.94
C ALA A 120 -5.19 9.83 0.73
N ASP A 121 -5.52 11.10 0.91
CA ASP A 121 -5.93 11.99 -0.18
C ASP A 121 -4.80 12.15 -1.21
N GLN A 122 -3.54 12.25 -0.76
CA GLN A 122 -2.40 12.24 -1.68
C GLN A 122 -2.21 10.89 -2.38
N VAL A 123 -2.41 9.76 -1.69
CA VAL A 123 -2.41 8.43 -2.31
C VAL A 123 -3.46 8.35 -3.43
N GLU A 124 -4.68 8.83 -3.17
CA GLU A 124 -5.77 8.88 -4.16
C GLU A 124 -5.41 9.77 -5.35
N ALA A 125 -4.85 10.95 -5.09
CA ALA A 125 -4.42 11.88 -6.13
C ALA A 125 -3.35 11.27 -7.05
N PHE A 126 -2.32 10.64 -6.49
CA PHE A 126 -1.27 9.96 -7.27
C PHE A 126 -1.84 8.83 -8.12
N ARG A 127 -2.79 8.05 -7.60
CA ARG A 127 -3.44 6.98 -8.39
C ARG A 127 -4.26 7.53 -9.56
N ALA A 128 -4.96 8.63 -9.34
CA ALA A 128 -5.74 9.29 -10.38
C ALA A 128 -4.84 9.85 -11.49
N GLU A 129 -3.71 10.46 -11.12
CA GLU A 129 -2.70 10.96 -12.06
C GLU A 129 -2.15 9.84 -12.94
N VAL A 130 -1.68 8.73 -12.34
CA VAL A 130 -1.17 7.57 -13.08
C VAL A 130 -2.24 6.99 -14.01
N SER A 131 -3.50 6.91 -13.55
CA SER A 131 -4.59 6.38 -14.35
C SER A 131 -4.92 7.28 -15.56
N ALA A 132 -4.88 8.60 -15.37
CA ALA A 132 -5.09 9.57 -16.43
C ALA A 132 -3.96 9.51 -17.47
N ASP A 133 -2.71 9.39 -17.02
CA ASP A 133 -1.54 9.28 -17.90
C ASP A 133 -1.57 8.01 -18.75
N VAL A 134 -1.93 6.88 -18.15
CA VAL A 134 -2.09 5.61 -18.88
C VAL A 134 -3.21 5.72 -19.92
N ALA A 135 -4.33 6.35 -19.57
CA ALA A 135 -5.44 6.56 -20.50
C ALA A 135 -5.04 7.48 -21.67
N ALA A 136 -4.26 8.53 -21.41
CA ALA A 136 -3.77 9.46 -22.43
C ALA A 136 -2.75 8.81 -23.38
N GLN A 137 -1.98 7.82 -22.90
CA GLN A 137 -0.97 7.10 -23.67
C GLN A 137 -1.49 5.85 -24.38
N THR A 138 -2.70 5.39 -24.04
CA THR A 138 -3.33 4.24 -24.71
C THR A 138 -4.12 4.76 -25.93
N PRO A 139 -3.69 4.50 -27.18
CA PRO A 139 -4.47 4.90 -28.34
C PRO A 139 -5.86 4.25 -28.28
N PRO A 140 -6.93 4.92 -28.78
CA PRO A 140 -8.26 4.34 -28.78
C PRO A 140 -8.21 3.01 -29.53
N SER A 141 -8.72 1.96 -28.88
CA SER A 141 -8.91 0.66 -29.50
C SER A 141 -9.77 0.84 -30.77
N LEU A 142 -9.21 0.49 -31.93
CA LEU A 142 -9.92 0.46 -33.22
C LEU A 142 -10.99 -0.64 -33.25
#